data_AF-A0A940VFG8-F1
#
_entry.id   AF-A0A940VFG8-F1
#
_cell.length_a   1.000
_cell.length_b   1.000
_cell.length_c   1.000
_cell.angle_alpha   90.00
_cell.angle_beta   90.00
_cell.angle_gamma   90.00
#
_symmetry.space_group_name_H-M   'P 1'
#
loop_
_entity.id
_entity.type
_entity.pdbx_description
1 polymer ?
#
loop_
_entity_poly.entity_id
_entity_poly.type
_entity_poly.pdbx_seq_one_letter_code
_entity_poly.pdbx_strand_id
1 'polypeptide(L)'
;MNFVVIWGFFLGLSCTAIPLAFAIGLTPLLFFLGTGKYAPAVIFQSIVSINESFTLLALPFFVLAGEIMSVGGIGKRITQFAFALVGWVPG
;
A
#
# COMPACT_ATOMS: atom_id res chain seq x y z
N MET A 1 -12.43 14.37 -17.52
CA MET A 1 -11.14 13.66 -17.64
C MET A 1 -11.41 12.20 -17.97
N ASN A 2 -10.77 11.62 -18.99
CA ASN A 2 -10.96 10.20 -19.34
C ASN A 2 -10.28 9.30 -18.31
N PHE A 3 -10.96 8.22 -17.87
CA PHE A 3 -10.44 7.26 -16.88
C PHE A 3 -9.06 6.70 -17.25
N VAL A 4 -8.77 6.57 -18.55
CA VAL A 4 -7.47 6.12 -19.08
C VAL A 4 -6.31 7.01 -18.62
N VAL A 5 -6.53 8.33 -18.55
CA VAL A 5 -5.48 9.30 -18.13
C VAL A 5 -5.16 9.14 -16.64
N ILE A 6 -6.18 8.87 -15.82
CA ILE A 6 -6.03 8.68 -14.37
C ILE A 6 -5.27 7.40 -14.08
N TRP A 7 -5.65 6.29 -14.72
CA TRP A 7 -4.98 5.00 -14.56
C TRP A 7 -3.55 5.01 -15.09
N GLY A 8 -3.29 5.68 -16.22
CA GLY A 8 -1.94 5.84 -16.76
C GLY A 8 -1.01 6.63 -15.82
N PHE A 9 -1.52 7.69 -15.20
CA PHE A 9 -0.76 8.48 -14.24
C PHE A 9 -0.47 7.72 -12.93
N PHE A 10 -1.47 7.00 -12.41
CA PHE A 10 -1.32 6.16 -11.22
C PHE A 10 -0.28 5.04 -11.40
N LEU A 11 -0.33 4.32 -12.53
CA LEU A 11 0.65 3.29 -12.86
C LEU A 11 2.04 3.88 -13.09
N GLY A 12 2.12 5.06 -13.74
CA GLY A 12 3.39 5.78 -13.92
C GLY A 12 4.07 6.13 -12.60
N LEU A 13 3.32 6.66 -11.62
CA LEU A 13 3.86 6.95 -10.28
C LEU A 13 4.22 5.69 -9.50
N SER A 14 3.46 4.61 -9.67
CA SER A 14 3.71 3.34 -8.96
C SER A 14 4.98 2.63 -9.45
N CYS A 15 5.41 2.89 -10.70
CA CYS A 15 6.64 2.32 -11.27
C CYS A 15 7.91 3.02 -10.80
N THR A 16 7.84 4.31 -10.49
CA THR A 16 8.89 4.97 -9.71
C THR A 16 8.81 4.44 -8.29
N ALA A 17 9.95 4.11 -7.66
CA ALA A 17 10.05 3.53 -6.31
C ALA A 17 9.55 4.45 -5.16
N ILE A 18 8.67 5.40 -5.48
CA ILE A 18 7.96 6.30 -4.59
C ILE A 18 6.93 5.47 -3.80
N PRO A 19 6.79 5.70 -2.49
CA PRO A 19 5.78 5.04 -1.68
C PRO A 19 4.37 5.19 -2.27
N LEU A 20 3.61 4.09 -2.31
CA LEU A 20 2.23 4.04 -2.82
C LEU A 20 1.33 5.15 -2.22
N ALA A 21 1.65 5.60 -1.00
CA ALA A 21 1.02 6.72 -0.33
C ALA A 21 1.02 8.03 -1.15
N PHE A 22 2.12 8.34 -1.86
CA PHE A 22 2.19 9.54 -2.70
C PHE A 22 1.35 9.40 -3.97
N ALA A 23 1.28 8.20 -4.56
CA ALA A 23 0.42 7.95 -5.72
C ALA A 23 -1.07 8.14 -5.39
N ILE A 24 -1.49 7.65 -4.22
CA ILE A 24 -2.86 7.79 -3.72
C ILE A 24 -3.15 9.25 -3.34
N GLY A 25 -2.20 9.96 -2.72
CA GLY A 25 -2.34 11.36 -2.31
C GLY A 25 -2.38 12.37 -3.46
N LEU A 26 -1.65 12.10 -4.55
CA LEU A 26 -1.58 13.02 -5.71
C LEU A 26 -2.71 12.80 -6.72
N THR A 27 -3.30 11.61 -6.79
CA THR A 27 -4.39 11.30 -7.73
C THR A 27 -5.60 12.26 -7.64
N PRO A 28 -6.10 12.65 -6.45
CA PRO A 28 -7.19 13.63 -6.32
C PRO A 28 -6.82 15.03 -6.82
N LEU A 29 -5.57 15.45 -6.64
CA LEU A 29 -5.06 16.74 -7.10
C LEU A 29 -5.06 16.82 -8.63
N LEU A 30 -4.61 15.77 -9.31
CA LEU A 30 -4.68 15.71 -10.78
C LEU A 30 -6.11 15.64 -11.29
N PHE A 31 -6.98 14.86 -10.64
CA PHE A 31 -8.39 14.78 -11.00
C PHE A 31 -9.09 16.15 -10.91
N PHE A 32 -8.76 16.93 -9.88
CA PHE A 32 -9.23 18.30 -9.73
C PHE A 32 -8.73 19.22 -10.84
N LEU A 33 -7.41 19.23 -11.09
CA LEU A 33 -6.79 20.06 -12.13
C LEU A 33 -7.38 19.86 -13.53
N GLY A 34 -7.77 18.63 -13.90
CA GLY A 34 -8.35 18.37 -15.22
C GLY A 34 -9.88 18.33 -15.30
N THR A 35 -10.59 18.54 -14.19
CA THR A 35 -12.07 18.60 -14.21
C THR A 35 -12.60 19.96 -13.74
N GLY A 36 -11.86 20.71 -12.93
CA GLY A 36 -12.12 22.10 -12.55
C GLY A 36 -13.43 22.37 -11.79
N LYS A 37 -14.19 21.32 -11.42
CA LYS A 37 -15.60 21.42 -11.00
C LYS A 37 -15.89 21.14 -9.53
N TYR A 38 -14.88 20.82 -8.72
CA TYR A 38 -15.09 20.43 -7.33
C TYR A 38 -14.75 21.57 -6.36
N ALA A 39 -15.58 21.81 -5.35
CA ALA A 39 -15.26 22.77 -4.30
C ALA A 39 -13.98 22.32 -3.55
N PRO A 40 -13.08 23.24 -3.14
CA PRO A 40 -11.85 22.90 -2.43
C PRO A 40 -12.07 21.97 -1.22
N ALA A 41 -13.21 22.12 -0.53
CA ALA A 41 -13.63 21.26 0.58
C ALA A 41 -13.69 19.76 0.23
N VAL A 42 -14.12 19.41 -1.00
CA VAL A 42 -14.21 18.02 -1.46
C VAL A 42 -12.81 17.41 -1.61
N ILE A 43 -11.81 18.22 -2.00
CA ILE A 43 -10.41 17.79 -2.13
C ILE A 43 -9.83 17.50 -0.75
N PHE A 44 -10.04 18.40 0.22
CA PHE A 44 -9.59 18.19 1.60
C PHE A 44 -10.21 16.93 2.21
N GLN A 45 -11.50 16.70 2.00
CA GLN A 45 -12.18 15.50 2.48
C GLN A 45 -11.62 14.22 1.84
N SER A 46 -11.29 14.27 0.54
CA SER A 46 -10.68 13.14 -0.18
C SER A 46 -9.29 12.79 0.33
N ILE A 47 -8.49 13.81 0.68
CA ILE A 47 -7.14 13.62 1.24
C ILE A 47 -7.22 13.09 2.68
N VAL A 48 -8.17 13.58 3.49
CA VAL A 48 -8.39 13.08 4.85
C VAL A 48 -8.85 11.62 4.83
N SER A 49 -9.70 11.24 3.87
CA SER A 49 -10.13 9.85 3.64
C SER A 49 -8.99 8.87 3.35
N ILE A 50 -7.80 9.34 3.00
CA ILE A 50 -6.62 8.48 2.80
C ILE A 50 -6.16 7.88 4.13
N ASN A 51 -6.32 8.59 5.26
CA ASN A 51 -5.98 8.06 6.57
C ASN A 51 -6.92 6.92 7.02
N GLU A 52 -8.15 6.91 6.51
CA GLU A 52 -9.11 5.83 6.74
C GLU A 52 -8.78 4.58 5.90
N SER A 53 -7.83 4.67 4.96
CA SER A 53 -7.45 3.53 4.13
C SER A 53 -6.63 2.53 4.96
N PHE A 54 -7.32 1.51 5.44
CA PHE A 54 -6.77 0.35 6.15
C PHE A 54 -5.51 -0.23 5.47
N THR A 55 -5.41 -0.17 4.15
CA THR A 55 -4.25 -0.62 3.37
C THR A 55 -2.95 0.13 3.70
N LEU A 56 -3.02 1.44 3.95
CA LEU A 56 -1.83 2.24 4.29
C LEU A 56 -1.35 1.97 5.71
N LEU A 57 -2.28 1.67 6.63
CA LEU A 57 -1.96 1.21 7.98
C LEU A 57 -1.43 -0.23 7.99
N ALA A 58 -1.87 -1.08 7.06
CA ALA A 58 -1.42 -2.47 7.00
C ALA A 58 0.11 -2.58 6.77
N LEU A 59 0.70 -1.66 6.00
CA LEU A 59 2.13 -1.67 5.68
C LEU A 59 3.05 -1.50 6.92
N PRO A 60 2.88 -0.46 7.78
CA PRO A 60 3.64 -0.36 9.03
C PRO A 60 3.32 -1.48 10.02
N PHE A 61 2.07 -1.96 10.08
CA PHE A 61 1.74 -3.11 10.92
C PHE A 61 2.43 -4.40 10.44
N PHE A 62 2.59 -4.60 9.14
CA PHE A 62 3.35 -5.73 8.59
C PHE A 62 4.83 -5.65 8.94
N VAL A 63 5.44 -4.46 8.83
CA VAL A 63 6.83 -4.24 9.23
C VAL A 63 7.01 -4.49 10.73
N LEU A 64 6.10 -3.96 11.56
CA LEU A 64 6.10 -4.19 13.01
C LEU A 64 5.91 -5.68 13.37
N ALA A 65 4.99 -6.36 12.70
CA ALA A 65 4.78 -7.79 12.88
C ALA A 65 6.02 -8.59 12.46
N GLY A 66 6.70 -8.20 11.38
CA GLY A 66 7.98 -8.77 10.96
C GLY A 66 9.07 -8.61 12.03
N GLU A 67 9.18 -7.42 12.62
CA GLU A 67 10.12 -7.16 13.72
C GLU A 67 9.81 -8.02 14.94
N ILE A 68 8.53 -8.14 15.33
CA ILE A 68 8.08 -9.01 16.43
C ILE A 68 8.38 -10.49 16.11
N MET A 69 8.20 -10.93 14.87
CA MET A 69 8.51 -12.31 14.46
C MET A 69 10.00 -12.60 14.49
N SER A 70 10.83 -11.60 14.15
CA SER A 70 12.29 -11.67 14.17
C SER A 70 12.81 -11.75 15.62
N VAL A 71 12.40 -10.81 16.48
CA VAL A 71 12.82 -10.76 17.89
C VAL A 71 12.23 -11.91 18.70
N GLY A 72 10.96 -12.26 18.46
CA GLY A 72 10.25 -13.34 19.15
C GLY A 72 10.63 -14.75 18.68
N GLY A 73 11.47 -14.88 17.65
CA GLY A 73 11.89 -16.18 17.09
C GLY A 73 10.75 -17.01 16.48
N ILE A 74 9.57 -16.40 16.30
CA ILE A 74 8.38 -17.05 15.73
C ILE A 74 8.67 -17.49 14.31
N GLY A 75 9.37 -16.67 13.53
CA GLY A 75 9.79 -17.01 12.18
C GLY A 75 10.53 -18.34 12.13
N LYS A 76 11.56 -18.50 12.98
CA LYS A 76 12.36 -19.73 13.08
C LYS A 76 11.55 -20.95 13.49
N ARG A 77 10.62 -20.78 14.44
CA ARG A 77 9.71 -21.85 14.90
C ARG A 77 8.78 -22.32 13.77
N ILE A 78 8.23 -21.39 12.99
CA ILE A 78 7.39 -21.71 11.83
C ILE A 78 8.23 -22.45 10.78
N THR A 79 9.45 -22.01 10.49
CA THR A 79 10.32 -22.69 9.52
C THR A 79 10.67 -24.11 9.97
N GLN A 80 10.99 -24.30 11.26
CA GLN A 80 11.26 -25.64 11.82
C GLN A 80 10.04 -26.56 11.75
N PHE A 81 8.84 -26.02 12.00
CA PHE A 81 7.59 -26.77 11.87
C PHE A 81 7.33 -27.19 10.42
N ALA A 82 7.51 -26.28 9.47
CA ALA A 82 7.41 -26.59 8.04
C ALA A 82 8.43 -27.66 7.62
N PHE A 83 9.68 -27.56 8.08
CA PHE A 83 10.70 -28.59 7.86
C PHE A 83 10.34 -29.94 8.48
N ALA A 84 9.71 -29.96 9.65
CA ALA A 84 9.26 -31.20 10.27
C ALA A 84 8.12 -31.88 9.49
N LEU A 85 7.29 -31.11 8.76
CA LEU A 85 6.18 -31.61 7.96
C LEU A 85 6.54 -31.98 6.52
N VAL A 86 7.56 -31.36 5.93
CA VAL A 86 7.84 -31.53 4.49
C VAL A 86 9.32 -31.75 4.20
N GLY A 87 10.20 -31.69 5.20
CA GLY A 87 11.64 -31.83 5.03
C GLY A 87 12.11 -33.22 4.62
N TRP A 88 11.24 -34.24 4.68
CA TRP A 88 11.51 -35.57 4.13
C TRP A 88 11.20 -35.68 2.63
N VAL A 89 10.45 -34.73 2.06
CA VAL A 89 10.12 -34.74 0.64
C VAL A 89 11.38 -34.34 -0.11
N PRO A 90 11.99 -35.24 -0.90
CA PRO A 90 13.15 -34.86 -1.71
C PRO A 90 12.71 -33.79 -2.71
N GLY A 91 13.35 -32.62 -2.60
CA GLY A 91 13.25 -31.53 -3.58
C GLY A 91 14.30 -31.67 -4.67
#